data_AF-A0AAV0P148-F1
#
_entry.id   AF-A0AAV0P148-F1
#
_cell.length_a   1.000
_cell.length_b   1.000
_cell.length_c   1.000
_cell.angle_alpha   90.00
_cell.angle_beta   90.00
_cell.angle_gamma   90.00
#
_symmetry.space_group_name_H-M   'P 1'
#
loop_
_entity.id
_entity.type
_entity.pdbx_description
1 polymer ?
#
loop_
_entity_poly.entity_id
_entity_poly.type
_entity_poly.pdbx_seq_one_letter_code
_entity_poly.pdbx_strand_id
1 'polypeptide(L)'
;MNKPEFAQQAVESGVIPQLLDLLGGKISWVEQRVAVRALGHLASYQTTFEAVAVYEREVVELAMELACSAADVVYKEFVGVKDGALRLKYHCDLLTRGKAEEWASQVQCWSLYLLNCFASKERSITLICSRVGFLERLSKMWGGVANHSSPAGIGLIRILCYYKAGRKKIAESEQVIQSLCNISRSSDDWQYMGIDCLVLLLRDRETRYRVMELASLCLVDLVEVKNLGNYRSNVGETIAEALLLDYKLQFKGDERAAKTLQEVWSLKVGRRKKERTMSKERLEERKVLAMLIKQQAKRFFLVGEVEEAMVKYGEALETCPLRFRKERMCLYGDRAECRWVVGDVEGAISDSTRAISLSAAGTTGNCHGRNRSLWRRAKGYERKGMAKECLMDCIMYVSGCVRMERRRGGGVIPYDAVRLMSKMMDATWLFAAAAAAAKSAKADELLVKDDENGELEEIVMRMVMETKGVDDDISLSGI
;
A
#
# COMPACT_ATOMS: atom_id res chain seq x y z
N MET A 1 -15.68 1.34 -29.28
CA MET A 1 -14.56 0.38 -29.19
C MET A 1 -14.84 -0.76 -28.23
N ASN A 2 -15.53 -0.56 -27.10
CA ASN A 2 -15.86 -1.65 -26.15
C ASN A 2 -17.16 -2.38 -26.52
N LYS A 3 -17.21 -2.96 -27.72
CA LYS A 3 -18.37 -3.72 -28.20
C LYS A 3 -17.93 -5.17 -28.45
N PRO A 4 -18.61 -6.17 -27.86
CA PRO A 4 -18.21 -7.57 -28.00
C PRO A 4 -18.21 -8.03 -29.46
N GLU A 5 -19.06 -7.45 -30.31
CA GLU A 5 -19.16 -7.80 -31.73
C GLU A 5 -17.85 -7.49 -32.49
N PHE A 6 -17.16 -6.40 -32.16
CA PHE A 6 -15.88 -6.06 -32.79
C PHE A 6 -14.74 -6.97 -32.32
N ALA A 7 -14.78 -7.40 -31.05
CA ALA A 7 -13.83 -8.39 -30.56
C ALA A 7 -14.00 -9.72 -31.30
N GLN A 8 -15.25 -10.12 -31.54
CA GLN A 8 -15.57 -11.34 -32.27
C GLN A 8 -15.07 -11.28 -33.72
N GLN A 9 -15.37 -10.20 -34.45
CA GLN A 9 -14.88 -10.00 -35.81
C GLN A 9 -13.34 -10.03 -35.90
N ALA A 10 -12.65 -9.46 -34.91
CA ALA A 10 -11.19 -9.48 -34.86
C ALA A 10 -10.66 -10.92 -34.70
N VAL A 11 -11.27 -11.73 -33.82
CA VAL A 11 -10.92 -13.15 -33.66
C VAL A 11 -11.18 -13.93 -34.94
N GLU A 12 -12.33 -13.73 -35.58
CA GLU A 12 -12.70 -14.38 -36.86
C GLU A 12 -11.74 -14.01 -38.00
N SER A 13 -11.12 -12.82 -37.93
CA SER A 13 -10.08 -12.38 -38.86
C SER A 13 -8.70 -13.01 -38.59
N GLY A 14 -8.57 -13.85 -37.56
CA GLY A 14 -7.36 -14.62 -37.28
C GLY A 14 -6.19 -13.81 -36.72
N VAL A 15 -6.45 -12.71 -35.99
CA VAL A 15 -5.42 -11.75 -35.54
C VAL A 15 -4.57 -12.20 -34.35
N ILE A 16 -4.97 -13.26 -33.62
CA ILE A 16 -4.35 -13.65 -32.34
C ILE A 16 -2.87 -14.04 -32.49
N PRO A 17 -2.46 -14.89 -33.46
CA PRO A 17 -1.04 -15.24 -33.64
C PRO A 17 -0.15 -14.03 -33.93
N GLN A 18 -0.62 -13.08 -34.72
CA GLN A 18 0.14 -11.86 -35.02
C GLN A 18 0.24 -10.95 -33.79
N LEU A 19 -0.80 -10.89 -32.96
CA LEU A 19 -0.74 -10.18 -31.69
C LEU A 19 0.23 -10.85 -30.70
N LEU A 20 0.32 -12.17 -30.68
CA LEU A 20 1.29 -12.92 -29.87
C LEU A 20 2.72 -12.66 -30.32
N ASP A 21 2.95 -12.66 -31.63
CA ASP A 21 4.23 -12.29 -32.23
C ASP A 21 4.69 -10.89 -31.79
N LEU A 22 3.77 -9.91 -31.78
CA LEU A 22 4.06 -8.57 -31.29
C LEU A 22 4.28 -8.54 -29.78
N LEU A 23 3.49 -9.29 -29.00
CA LEU A 23 3.63 -9.42 -27.55
C LEU A 23 5.00 -10.00 -27.17
N GLY A 24 5.48 -10.98 -27.92
CA GLY A 24 6.80 -11.59 -27.79
C GLY A 24 7.98 -10.67 -28.11
N GLY A 25 7.71 -9.43 -28.55
CA GLY A 25 8.76 -8.42 -28.76
C GLY A 25 9.45 -8.51 -30.10
N LYS A 26 8.80 -9.05 -31.14
CA LYS A 26 9.38 -9.12 -32.50
C LYS A 26 9.74 -7.76 -33.11
N ILE A 27 9.18 -6.66 -32.60
CA ILE A 27 9.42 -5.30 -33.12
C ILE A 27 9.97 -4.38 -32.02
N SER A 28 9.10 -3.75 -31.23
CA SER A 28 9.50 -2.95 -30.08
C SER A 28 8.48 -3.07 -28.95
N TRP A 29 8.80 -2.55 -27.77
CA TRP A 29 7.87 -2.53 -26.65
C TRP A 29 6.63 -1.65 -26.92
N VAL A 30 6.70 -0.72 -27.89
CA VAL A 30 5.54 0.08 -28.31
C VAL A 30 4.48 -0.82 -28.95
N GLU A 31 4.89 -1.79 -29.77
CA GLU A 31 3.97 -2.79 -30.32
C GLU A 31 3.52 -3.77 -29.24
N GLN A 32 4.39 -4.15 -28.29
CA GLN A 32 3.98 -4.98 -27.13
C GLN A 32 2.85 -4.30 -26.34
N ARG A 33 2.91 -2.98 -26.16
CA ARG A 33 1.87 -2.18 -25.51
C ARG A 33 0.52 -2.27 -26.24
N VAL A 34 0.52 -2.23 -27.57
CA VAL A 34 -0.70 -2.37 -28.38
C VAL A 34 -1.22 -3.81 -28.32
N ALA A 35 -0.32 -4.78 -28.47
CA ALA A 35 -0.63 -6.19 -28.45
C ALA A 35 -1.27 -6.64 -27.14
N VAL A 36 -0.66 -6.27 -26.00
CA VAL A 36 -1.18 -6.64 -24.68
C VAL A 36 -2.57 -6.04 -24.42
N ARG A 37 -2.81 -4.80 -24.88
CA ARG A 37 -4.12 -4.16 -24.76
C ARG A 37 -5.17 -4.86 -25.62
N ALA A 38 -4.82 -5.19 -26.86
CA ALA A 38 -5.71 -5.89 -27.78
C ALA A 38 -6.07 -7.29 -27.23
N LEU A 39 -5.07 -8.08 -26.85
CA LEU A 39 -5.27 -9.40 -26.24
C LEU A 39 -6.06 -9.32 -24.94
N GLY A 40 -5.82 -8.32 -24.09
CA GLY A 40 -6.62 -8.06 -22.89
C GLY A 40 -8.09 -7.81 -23.21
N HIS A 41 -8.38 -6.99 -24.22
CA HIS A 41 -9.75 -6.74 -24.67
C HIS A 41 -10.42 -8.01 -25.21
N LEU A 42 -9.71 -8.80 -26.03
CA LEU A 42 -10.22 -10.09 -26.53
C LEU A 42 -10.45 -11.11 -25.40
N ALA A 43 -9.56 -11.17 -24.40
CA ALA A 43 -9.70 -12.09 -23.26
C ALA A 43 -10.80 -11.65 -22.25
N SER A 44 -11.22 -10.38 -22.31
CA SER A 44 -12.22 -9.84 -21.39
C SER A 44 -13.63 -10.36 -21.64
N TYR A 45 -13.99 -10.66 -22.90
CA TYR A 45 -15.32 -11.13 -23.26
C TYR A 45 -15.41 -12.65 -23.23
N GLN A 46 -16.56 -13.15 -22.76
CA GLN A 46 -16.82 -14.59 -22.70
C GLN A 46 -16.82 -15.25 -24.08
N THR A 47 -17.32 -14.55 -25.11
CA THR A 47 -17.43 -15.06 -26.49
C THR A 47 -16.09 -15.24 -27.18
N THR A 48 -15.09 -14.42 -26.86
CA THR A 48 -13.78 -14.44 -27.52
C THR A 48 -12.66 -15.03 -26.65
N PHE A 49 -12.92 -15.25 -25.36
CA PHE A 49 -11.91 -15.74 -24.42
C PHE A 49 -11.31 -17.08 -24.86
N GLU A 50 -12.13 -18.04 -25.27
CA GLU A 50 -11.66 -19.38 -25.64
C GLU A 50 -10.65 -19.35 -26.80
N ALA A 51 -10.81 -18.44 -27.75
CA ALA A 51 -9.87 -18.28 -28.85
C ALA A 51 -8.49 -17.79 -28.38
N VAL A 52 -8.45 -16.90 -27.38
CA VAL A 52 -7.18 -16.46 -26.76
C VAL A 52 -6.62 -17.57 -25.86
N ALA A 53 -7.49 -18.33 -25.17
CA ALA A 53 -7.10 -19.40 -24.27
C ALA A 53 -6.45 -20.60 -24.97
N VAL A 54 -6.61 -20.76 -26.29
CA VAL A 54 -5.82 -21.72 -27.09
C VAL A 54 -4.31 -21.52 -26.87
N TYR A 55 -3.88 -20.27 -26.69
CA TYR A 55 -2.49 -19.88 -26.48
C TYR A 55 -2.17 -19.57 -25.01
N GLU A 56 -2.97 -20.10 -24.07
CA GLU A 56 -2.96 -19.71 -22.64
C GLU A 56 -1.57 -19.63 -22.04
N ARG A 57 -0.75 -20.67 -22.19
CA ARG A 57 0.58 -20.72 -21.57
C ARG A 57 1.48 -19.59 -22.04
N GLU A 58 1.58 -19.42 -23.37
CA GLU A 58 2.42 -18.41 -24.00
C GLU A 58 1.93 -16.99 -23.65
N VAL A 59 0.62 -16.74 -23.75
CA VAL A 59 0.01 -15.45 -23.39
C VAL A 59 0.33 -15.08 -21.94
N VAL A 60 0.17 -16.03 -21.02
CA VAL A 60 0.38 -15.79 -19.58
C VAL A 60 1.86 -15.57 -19.27
N GLU A 61 2.76 -16.39 -19.81
CA GLU A 61 4.20 -16.26 -19.59
C GLU A 61 4.72 -14.89 -20.10
N LEU A 62 4.31 -14.47 -21.31
CA LEU A 62 4.66 -13.16 -21.88
C LEU A 62 4.04 -12.00 -21.10
N ALA A 63 2.78 -12.10 -20.68
CA ALA A 63 2.14 -11.06 -19.87
C ALA A 63 2.82 -10.89 -18.51
N MET A 64 3.24 -11.98 -17.86
CA MET A 64 4.01 -11.92 -16.61
C MET A 64 5.37 -11.25 -16.81
N GLU A 65 6.05 -11.53 -17.92
CA GLU A 65 7.32 -10.89 -18.29
C GLU A 65 7.15 -9.41 -18.48
N LEU A 66 6.21 -9.01 -19.33
CA LEU A 66 5.91 -7.61 -19.60
C LEU A 66 5.51 -6.84 -18.35
N ALA A 67 4.71 -7.43 -17.47
CA ALA A 67 4.34 -6.79 -16.21
C ALA A 67 5.58 -6.48 -15.34
N CYS A 68 6.59 -7.35 -15.36
CA CYS A 68 7.81 -7.20 -14.59
C CYS A 68 8.85 -6.29 -15.27
N SER A 69 8.99 -6.34 -16.59
CA SER A 69 10.08 -5.66 -17.31
C SER A 69 9.69 -4.30 -17.90
N ALA A 70 8.40 -3.97 -18.00
CA ALA A 70 7.93 -2.76 -18.71
C ALA A 70 8.62 -1.47 -18.23
N ALA A 71 8.74 -1.27 -16.92
CA ALA A 71 9.39 -0.08 -16.38
C ALA A 71 10.89 -0.02 -16.73
N ASP A 72 11.60 -1.15 -16.65
CA ASP A 72 13.02 -1.21 -16.95
C ASP A 72 13.32 -1.00 -18.43
N VAL A 73 12.53 -1.62 -19.31
CA VAL A 73 12.66 -1.50 -20.76
C VAL A 73 12.42 -0.06 -21.19
N VAL A 74 11.29 0.52 -20.78
CA VAL A 74 10.97 1.92 -21.12
C VAL A 74 12.00 2.87 -20.51
N TYR A 75 12.49 2.63 -19.29
CA TYR A 75 13.55 3.45 -18.74
C TYR A 75 14.82 3.40 -19.59
N LYS A 76 15.34 2.21 -19.87
CA LYS A 76 16.61 2.03 -20.60
C LYS A 76 16.54 2.60 -22.01
N GLU A 77 15.45 2.34 -22.71
CA GLU A 77 15.31 2.72 -24.12
C GLU A 77 14.89 4.18 -24.32
N PHE A 78 14.30 4.84 -23.31
CA PHE A 78 13.74 6.18 -23.47
C PHE A 78 14.29 7.18 -22.45
N VAL A 79 14.14 6.91 -21.16
CA VAL A 79 14.43 7.89 -20.10
C VAL A 79 15.94 7.98 -19.79
N GLY A 80 16.63 6.85 -19.82
CA GLY A 80 18.06 6.71 -19.50
C GLY A 80 19.01 6.93 -20.68
N VAL A 81 18.48 7.27 -21.86
CA VAL A 81 19.29 7.48 -23.08
C VAL A 81 20.17 8.72 -22.94
N LYS A 82 21.48 8.52 -23.08
CA LYS A 82 22.50 9.59 -22.97
C LYS A 82 22.79 10.28 -24.31
N ASP A 83 22.63 9.57 -25.41
CA ASP A 83 22.89 10.09 -26.76
C ASP A 83 21.95 11.27 -27.06
N GLY A 84 22.53 12.43 -27.33
CA GLY A 84 21.79 13.68 -27.52
C GLY A 84 20.87 13.66 -28.76
N ALA A 85 21.25 12.96 -29.83
CA ALA A 85 20.46 12.87 -31.05
C ALA A 85 19.27 11.91 -30.88
N LEU A 86 19.51 10.75 -30.27
CA LEU A 86 18.44 9.81 -29.90
C LEU A 86 17.47 10.42 -28.88
N ARG A 87 17.99 11.18 -27.91
CA ARG A 87 17.19 11.93 -26.95
C ARG A 87 16.34 13.03 -27.59
N LEU A 88 16.85 13.71 -28.62
CA LEU A 88 16.09 14.72 -29.37
C LEU A 88 14.92 14.07 -30.13
N LYS A 89 15.19 12.96 -30.83
CA LYS A 89 14.16 12.15 -31.52
C LYS A 89 13.10 11.66 -30.53
N TYR A 90 13.53 11.19 -29.36
CA TYR A 90 12.69 10.83 -28.23
C TYR A 90 11.78 11.97 -27.76
N HIS A 91 12.32 13.18 -27.54
CA HIS A 91 11.53 14.33 -27.11
C HIS A 91 10.47 14.71 -28.15
N CYS A 92 10.77 14.61 -29.45
CA CYS A 92 9.80 14.78 -30.53
C CYS A 92 8.69 13.72 -30.51
N ASP A 93 9.03 12.45 -30.27
CA ASP A 93 8.04 11.37 -30.15
C ASP A 93 7.14 11.53 -28.91
N LEU A 94 7.69 12.06 -27.81
CA LEU A 94 6.97 12.33 -26.55
C LEU A 94 5.93 13.45 -26.70
N LEU A 95 6.32 14.53 -27.39
CA LEU A 95 5.44 15.67 -27.69
C LEU A 95 4.24 15.26 -28.56
N THR A 96 4.38 14.19 -29.34
CA THR A 96 3.33 13.73 -30.26
C THR A 96 2.55 12.52 -29.74
N ARG A 97 3.08 11.72 -28.81
CA ARG A 97 2.51 10.39 -28.47
C ARG A 97 2.30 10.09 -26.96
N GLY A 98 2.79 10.92 -26.02
CA GLY A 98 2.50 10.81 -24.58
C GLY A 98 3.75 10.68 -23.68
N LYS A 99 3.57 10.54 -22.36
CA LYS A 99 4.69 10.50 -21.38
C LYS A 99 5.22 9.08 -21.18
N ALA A 100 6.55 8.91 -21.14
CA ALA A 100 7.20 7.60 -20.96
C ALA A 100 6.76 6.84 -19.69
N GLU A 101 6.61 7.54 -18.57
CA GLU A 101 6.10 6.95 -17.31
C GLU A 101 4.67 6.42 -17.45
N GLU A 102 3.82 7.16 -18.17
CA GLU A 102 2.45 6.75 -18.42
C GLU A 102 2.41 5.48 -19.29
N TRP A 103 3.27 5.40 -20.30
CA TRP A 103 3.38 4.22 -21.15
C TRP A 103 3.86 2.99 -20.39
N ALA A 104 4.91 3.11 -19.58
CA ALA A 104 5.37 2.01 -18.74
C ALA A 104 4.27 1.53 -17.76
N SER A 105 3.57 2.47 -17.11
CA SER A 105 2.45 2.16 -16.23
C SER A 105 1.31 1.46 -16.97
N GLN A 106 0.98 1.91 -18.19
CA GLN A 106 -0.05 1.30 -19.03
C GLN A 106 0.32 -0.12 -19.46
N VAL A 107 1.55 -0.36 -19.92
CA VAL A 107 2.00 -1.72 -20.30
C VAL A 107 1.89 -2.64 -19.09
N GLN A 108 2.45 -2.25 -17.95
CA GLN A 108 2.37 -3.06 -16.73
C GLN A 108 0.91 -3.33 -16.33
N CYS A 109 0.07 -2.30 -16.29
CA CYS A 109 -1.32 -2.45 -15.87
C CYS A 109 -2.17 -3.26 -16.86
N TRP A 110 -1.92 -3.14 -18.17
CA TRP A 110 -2.63 -3.94 -19.18
C TRP A 110 -2.15 -5.39 -19.19
N SER A 111 -0.87 -5.65 -18.93
CA SER A 111 -0.38 -7.01 -18.68
C SER A 111 -1.04 -7.63 -17.46
N LEU A 112 -1.13 -6.90 -16.35
CA LEU A 112 -1.85 -7.36 -15.16
C LEU A 112 -3.34 -7.56 -15.41
N TYR A 113 -3.96 -6.71 -16.22
CA TYR A 113 -5.36 -6.87 -16.65
C TYR A 113 -5.57 -8.13 -17.48
N LEU A 114 -4.68 -8.42 -18.42
CA LEU A 114 -4.72 -9.67 -19.20
C LEU A 114 -4.59 -10.89 -18.29
N LEU A 115 -3.66 -10.88 -17.34
CA LEU A 115 -3.55 -11.95 -16.33
C LEU A 115 -4.82 -12.08 -15.48
N ASN A 116 -5.44 -10.95 -15.10
CA ASN A 116 -6.72 -10.96 -14.39
C ASN A 116 -7.83 -11.64 -15.20
N CYS A 117 -7.89 -11.43 -16.52
CA CYS A 117 -8.89 -12.07 -17.38
C CYS A 117 -8.82 -13.60 -17.35
N PHE A 118 -7.61 -14.17 -17.27
CA PHE A 118 -7.39 -15.61 -17.11
C PHE A 118 -7.70 -16.06 -15.68
N ALA A 119 -7.13 -15.39 -14.68
CA ALA A 119 -7.31 -15.76 -13.28
C ALA A 119 -8.78 -15.71 -12.84
N SER A 120 -9.57 -14.73 -13.33
CA SER A 120 -11.00 -14.62 -13.02
C SER A 120 -11.85 -15.76 -13.59
N LYS A 121 -11.32 -16.51 -14.55
CA LYS A 121 -11.95 -17.67 -15.18
C LYS A 121 -11.35 -18.99 -14.67
N GLU A 122 -10.65 -18.95 -13.53
CA GLU A 122 -9.97 -20.10 -12.93
C GLU A 122 -8.85 -20.71 -13.81
N ARG A 123 -8.34 -19.94 -14.78
CA ARG A 123 -7.28 -20.38 -15.69
C ARG A 123 -5.91 -19.91 -15.21
N SER A 124 -4.88 -20.70 -15.48
CA SER A 124 -3.47 -20.39 -15.20
C SER A 124 -3.11 -19.94 -13.77
N ILE A 125 -3.96 -20.15 -12.75
CA ILE A 125 -3.67 -19.75 -11.36
C ILE A 125 -2.36 -20.37 -10.87
N THR A 126 -2.17 -21.68 -11.10
CA THR A 126 -0.94 -22.37 -10.70
C THR A 126 0.28 -21.84 -11.45
N LEU A 127 0.15 -21.54 -12.75
CA LEU A 127 1.24 -20.98 -13.55
C LEU A 127 1.67 -19.60 -13.02
N ILE A 128 0.70 -18.71 -12.80
CA ILE A 128 0.91 -17.36 -12.28
C ILE A 128 1.60 -17.42 -10.90
N CYS A 129 1.12 -18.29 -10.02
CA CYS A 129 1.62 -18.39 -8.65
C CYS A 129 2.95 -19.16 -8.51
N SER A 130 3.31 -20.00 -9.48
CA SER A 130 4.50 -20.87 -9.37
C SER A 130 5.76 -20.25 -9.96
N ARG A 131 5.66 -19.16 -10.73
CA ARG A 131 6.85 -18.46 -11.24
C ARG A 131 7.63 -17.83 -10.09
N VAL A 132 8.90 -18.21 -9.98
CA VAL A 132 9.80 -17.76 -8.91
C VAL A 132 9.88 -16.24 -8.85
N GLY A 133 9.66 -15.67 -7.66
CA GLY A 133 9.72 -14.23 -7.38
C GLY A 133 8.62 -13.39 -8.02
N PHE A 134 7.68 -13.98 -8.78
CA PHE A 134 6.63 -13.20 -9.43
C PHE A 134 5.66 -12.57 -8.42
N LEU A 135 5.18 -13.35 -7.44
CA LEU A 135 4.24 -12.83 -6.43
C LEU A 135 4.84 -11.71 -5.57
N GLU A 136 6.14 -11.77 -5.27
CA GLU A 136 6.86 -10.74 -4.53
C GLU A 136 7.02 -9.45 -5.34
N ARG A 137 7.32 -9.55 -6.64
CA ARG A 137 7.31 -8.38 -7.53
C ARG A 137 5.90 -7.82 -7.66
N LEU A 138 4.92 -8.70 -7.85
CA LEU A 138 3.50 -8.35 -7.99
C LEU A 138 2.99 -7.57 -6.77
N SER A 139 3.37 -7.95 -5.55
CA SER A 139 2.92 -7.24 -4.35
C SER A 139 3.49 -5.82 -4.23
N LYS A 140 4.58 -5.52 -4.94
CA LYS A 140 5.22 -4.20 -5.02
C LYS A 140 4.76 -3.38 -6.23
N MET A 141 4.10 -3.99 -7.21
CA MET A 141 3.55 -3.30 -8.38
C MET A 141 2.36 -2.43 -7.98
N TRP A 142 2.60 -1.13 -7.95
CA TRP A 142 1.57 -0.12 -7.79
C TRP A 142 1.59 0.80 -9.01
N GLY A 143 0.42 1.19 -9.53
CA GLY A 143 0.30 1.92 -10.80
C GLY A 143 0.81 3.38 -10.75
N GLY A 144 1.48 3.78 -9.67
CA GLY A 144 1.86 5.15 -9.37
C GLY A 144 0.66 6.07 -9.14
N VAL A 145 0.93 7.36 -8.93
CA VAL A 145 -0.12 8.39 -8.79
C VAL A 145 -0.83 8.66 -10.12
N ALA A 146 -0.14 8.42 -11.25
CA ALA A 146 -0.66 8.68 -12.59
C ALA A 146 -1.80 7.73 -12.99
N ASN A 147 -1.90 6.52 -12.42
CA ASN A 147 -2.91 5.53 -12.79
C ASN A 147 -3.85 5.20 -11.62
N HIS A 148 -4.67 6.18 -11.23
CA HIS A 148 -5.66 6.04 -10.15
C HIS A 148 -6.79 5.02 -10.44
N SER A 149 -6.90 4.52 -11.68
CA SER A 149 -7.99 3.62 -12.09
C SER A 149 -7.65 2.13 -11.94
N SER A 150 -6.37 1.79 -11.85
CA SER A 150 -5.90 0.41 -11.82
C SER A 150 -5.51 -0.01 -10.40
N PRO A 151 -6.05 -1.15 -9.89
CA PRO A 151 -5.56 -1.74 -8.65
C PRO A 151 -4.20 -2.42 -8.81
N ALA A 152 -3.56 -2.33 -9.98
CA ALA A 152 -2.23 -2.87 -10.26
C ALA A 152 -2.06 -4.30 -9.69
N GLY A 153 -0.96 -4.58 -9.00
CA GLY A 153 -0.65 -5.92 -8.52
C GLY A 153 -1.60 -6.45 -7.46
N ILE A 154 -2.09 -5.57 -6.56
CA ILE A 154 -3.03 -5.98 -5.50
C ILE A 154 -4.37 -6.49 -6.07
N GLY A 155 -4.79 -5.96 -7.22
CA GLY A 155 -5.97 -6.45 -7.94
C GLY A 155 -5.84 -7.92 -8.35
N LEU A 156 -4.69 -8.31 -8.92
CA LEU A 156 -4.42 -9.69 -9.31
C LEU A 156 -4.28 -10.60 -8.08
N ILE A 157 -3.55 -10.16 -7.05
CA ILE A 157 -3.42 -10.92 -5.79
C ILE A 157 -4.79 -11.23 -5.20
N ARG A 158 -5.71 -10.25 -5.20
CA ARG A 158 -7.06 -10.43 -4.69
C ARG A 158 -7.85 -11.48 -5.48
N ILE A 159 -7.73 -11.49 -6.81
CA ILE A 159 -8.38 -12.51 -7.65
C ILE A 159 -7.79 -13.89 -7.34
N LEU A 160 -6.47 -14.00 -7.23
CA LEU A 160 -5.81 -15.26 -6.87
C LEU A 160 -6.26 -15.78 -5.49
N CYS A 161 -6.51 -14.90 -4.52
CA CYS A 161 -7.04 -15.26 -3.20
C CYS A 161 -8.47 -15.84 -3.23
N TYR A 162 -9.25 -15.66 -4.30
CA TYR A 162 -10.56 -16.32 -4.40
C TYR A 162 -10.44 -17.83 -4.59
N TYR A 163 -9.32 -18.30 -5.14
CA TYR A 163 -9.08 -19.70 -5.43
C TYR A 163 -8.14 -20.34 -4.41
N LYS A 164 -8.38 -21.62 -4.10
CA LYS A 164 -7.63 -22.36 -3.08
C LYS A 164 -6.13 -22.46 -3.40
N ALA A 165 -5.80 -22.77 -4.65
CA ALA A 165 -4.41 -22.84 -5.11
C ALA A 165 -3.67 -21.50 -4.95
N GLY A 166 -4.34 -20.38 -5.27
CA GLY A 166 -3.78 -19.05 -5.11
C GLY A 166 -3.55 -18.69 -3.64
N ARG A 167 -4.53 -18.93 -2.76
CA ARG A 167 -4.36 -18.71 -1.31
C ARG A 167 -3.18 -19.48 -0.74
N LYS A 168 -3.05 -20.78 -1.07
CA LYS A 168 -1.94 -21.61 -0.61
C LYS A 168 -0.59 -20.99 -0.98
N LYS A 169 -0.42 -20.58 -2.24
CA LYS A 169 0.83 -19.97 -2.74
C LYS A 169 1.09 -18.58 -2.17
N ILE A 170 0.07 -17.74 -2.01
CA ILE A 170 0.21 -16.43 -1.39
C ILE A 170 0.61 -16.56 0.09
N ALA A 171 0.02 -17.51 0.82
CA ALA A 171 0.35 -17.76 2.21
C ALA A 171 1.77 -18.32 2.40
N GLU A 172 2.39 -18.90 1.37
CA GLU A 172 3.78 -19.37 1.41
C GLU A 172 4.80 -18.21 1.39
N SER A 173 4.41 -17.00 0.94
CA SER A 173 5.31 -15.85 0.86
C SER A 173 5.04 -14.83 1.96
N GLU A 174 5.94 -14.78 2.94
CA GLU A 174 5.90 -13.81 4.04
C GLU A 174 5.94 -12.37 3.53
N GLN A 175 6.75 -12.09 2.51
CA GLN A 175 6.88 -10.75 1.90
C GLN A 175 5.55 -10.27 1.29
N VAL A 176 4.80 -11.18 0.65
CA VAL A 176 3.48 -10.85 0.11
C VAL A 176 2.50 -10.55 1.24
N ILE A 177 2.49 -11.37 2.30
CA ILE A 177 1.64 -11.12 3.48
C ILE A 177 1.99 -9.76 4.11
N GLN A 178 3.27 -9.44 4.28
CA GLN A 178 3.70 -8.14 4.81
C GLN A 178 3.25 -6.98 3.91
N SER A 179 3.32 -7.15 2.59
CA SER A 179 2.82 -6.15 1.62
C SER A 179 1.31 -5.96 1.77
N LEU A 180 0.53 -7.04 1.96
CA LEU A 180 -0.90 -6.97 2.24
C LEU A 180 -1.19 -6.24 3.56
N CYS A 181 -0.41 -6.51 4.61
CA CYS A 181 -0.50 -5.82 5.90
C CYS A 181 -0.25 -4.31 5.74
N ASN A 182 0.78 -3.94 4.98
CA ASN A 182 1.13 -2.55 4.71
C ASN A 182 0.02 -1.81 3.94
N ILE A 183 -0.47 -2.39 2.83
CA ILE A 183 -1.59 -1.82 2.06
C ILE A 183 -2.85 -1.70 2.93
N SER A 184 -3.14 -2.70 3.77
CA SER A 184 -4.32 -2.68 4.65
C SER A 184 -4.31 -1.54 5.67
N ARG A 185 -3.13 -1.09 6.11
CA ARG A 185 -2.96 0.06 7.02
C ARG A 185 -2.73 1.38 6.30
N SER A 186 -2.56 1.38 4.98
CA SER A 186 -2.28 2.60 4.20
C SER A 186 -3.52 3.48 3.98
N SER A 187 -3.31 4.66 3.39
CA SER A 187 -4.37 5.51 2.84
C SER A 187 -4.61 5.31 1.33
N ASP A 188 -4.18 4.17 0.79
CA ASP A 188 -4.42 3.77 -0.60
C ASP A 188 -5.93 3.51 -0.86
N ASP A 189 -6.43 3.90 -2.03
CA ASP A 189 -7.82 3.62 -2.44
C ASP A 189 -8.09 2.11 -2.49
N TRP A 190 -7.05 1.30 -2.67
CA TRP A 190 -7.09 -0.15 -2.69
C TRP A 190 -6.87 -0.80 -1.31
N GLN A 191 -6.90 -0.03 -0.21
CA GLN A 191 -6.78 -0.53 1.17
C GLN A 191 -7.72 -1.74 1.42
N TYR A 192 -8.96 -1.67 0.93
CA TYR A 192 -9.92 -2.77 1.09
C TYR A 192 -9.47 -4.07 0.44
N MET A 193 -8.71 -4.01 -0.65
CA MET A 193 -8.25 -5.21 -1.34
C MET A 193 -7.22 -5.95 -0.49
N GLY A 194 -6.33 -5.23 0.19
CA GLY A 194 -5.40 -5.79 1.18
C GLY A 194 -6.15 -6.47 2.33
N ILE A 195 -7.16 -5.80 2.89
CA ILE A 195 -8.03 -6.36 3.95
C ILE A 195 -8.74 -7.63 3.44
N ASP A 196 -9.36 -7.58 2.26
CA ASP A 196 -10.05 -8.73 1.66
C ASP A 196 -9.12 -9.93 1.52
N CYS A 197 -7.90 -9.74 1.01
CA CYS A 197 -6.93 -10.81 0.85
C CYS A 197 -6.60 -11.46 2.20
N LEU A 198 -6.26 -10.66 3.21
CA LEU A 198 -5.94 -11.17 4.55
C LEU A 198 -7.12 -11.92 5.18
N VAL A 199 -8.34 -11.40 5.04
CA VAL A 199 -9.57 -12.05 5.51
C VAL A 199 -9.81 -13.39 4.80
N LEU A 200 -9.61 -13.45 3.47
CA LEU A 200 -9.74 -14.70 2.71
C LEU A 200 -8.72 -15.75 3.16
N LEU A 201 -7.47 -15.34 3.41
CA LEU A 201 -6.41 -16.22 3.91
C LEU A 201 -6.67 -16.69 5.35
N LEU A 202 -7.23 -15.84 6.21
CA LEU A 202 -7.59 -16.20 7.58
C LEU A 202 -8.82 -17.11 7.67
N ARG A 203 -9.74 -17.02 6.72
CA ARG A 203 -10.94 -17.87 6.68
C ARG A 203 -10.66 -19.26 6.13
N ASP A 204 -9.61 -19.42 5.34
CA ASP A 204 -9.20 -20.73 4.82
C ASP A 204 -8.38 -21.49 5.88
N ARG A 205 -8.86 -22.69 6.24
CA ARG A 205 -8.25 -23.54 7.27
C ARG A 205 -6.80 -23.92 6.97
N GLU A 206 -6.44 -24.05 5.69
CA GLU A 206 -5.08 -24.45 5.29
C GLU A 206 -4.07 -23.32 5.44
N THR A 207 -4.49 -22.07 5.27
CA THR A 207 -3.60 -20.91 5.29
C THR A 207 -3.66 -20.13 6.60
N ARG A 208 -4.76 -20.21 7.34
CA ARG A 208 -5.05 -19.43 8.54
C ARG A 208 -3.91 -19.37 9.54
N TYR A 209 -3.42 -20.54 9.98
CA TYR A 209 -2.39 -20.60 11.02
C TYR A 209 -1.06 -19.99 10.55
N ARG A 210 -0.74 -20.15 9.27
CA ARG A 210 0.47 -19.61 8.67
C ARG A 210 0.45 -18.09 8.59
N VAL A 211 -0.71 -17.50 8.27
CA VAL A 211 -0.84 -16.04 8.14
C VAL A 211 -1.23 -15.34 9.43
N MET A 212 -1.61 -16.08 10.48
CA MET A 212 -2.23 -15.53 11.70
C MET A 212 -1.36 -14.49 12.38
N GLU A 213 -0.06 -14.77 12.51
CA GLU A 213 0.87 -13.89 13.22
C GLU A 213 0.89 -12.50 12.58
N LEU A 214 1.31 -12.40 11.32
CA LEU A 214 1.39 -11.12 10.60
C LEU A 214 0.02 -10.46 10.40
N ALA A 215 -1.01 -11.23 10.03
CA ALA A 215 -2.32 -10.67 9.76
C ALA A 215 -2.99 -10.13 11.02
N SER A 216 -2.83 -10.79 12.18
CA SER A 216 -3.43 -10.32 13.43
C SER A 216 -2.84 -8.98 13.87
N LEU A 217 -1.51 -8.82 13.79
CA LEU A 217 -0.79 -7.61 14.18
C LEU A 217 -1.21 -6.38 13.37
N CYS A 218 -1.59 -6.54 12.10
CA CYS A 218 -2.06 -5.41 11.28
C CYS A 218 -3.58 -5.21 11.37
N LEU A 219 -4.36 -6.28 11.37
CA LEU A 219 -5.82 -6.21 11.29
C LEU A 219 -6.45 -5.75 12.61
N VAL A 220 -5.79 -5.95 13.75
CA VAL A 220 -6.24 -5.42 15.05
C VAL A 220 -6.45 -3.91 15.01
N ASP A 221 -5.62 -3.16 14.26
CA ASP A 221 -5.74 -1.71 14.14
C ASP A 221 -6.97 -1.25 13.33
N LEU A 222 -7.57 -2.18 12.59
CA LEU A 222 -8.66 -1.95 11.65
C LEU A 222 -10.00 -2.50 12.16
N VAL A 223 -10.03 -3.21 13.29
CA VAL A 223 -11.27 -3.81 13.81
C VAL A 223 -12.33 -2.75 14.14
N GLU A 224 -11.96 -1.52 14.45
CA GLU A 224 -12.93 -0.45 14.73
C GLU A 224 -13.42 0.31 13.48
N VAL A 225 -12.98 -0.06 12.28
CA VAL A 225 -13.47 0.49 11.01
C VAL A 225 -14.95 0.14 10.84
N LYS A 226 -15.79 1.15 10.59
CA LYS A 226 -17.20 0.92 10.26
C LYS A 226 -17.39 0.72 8.77
N ASN A 227 -17.06 1.75 8.00
CA ASN A 227 -17.25 1.80 6.56
C ASN A 227 -15.92 2.13 5.89
N LEU A 228 -15.66 1.51 4.75
CA LEU A 228 -14.55 1.86 3.87
C LEU A 228 -15.10 2.30 2.51
N GLY A 229 -14.85 3.55 2.15
CA GLY A 229 -15.53 4.18 1.02
C GLY A 229 -17.05 4.22 1.17
N ASN A 230 -17.76 4.31 0.05
CA ASN A 230 -19.23 4.44 0.03
C ASN A 230 -19.98 3.10 0.03
N TYR A 231 -19.30 1.98 -0.26
CA TYR A 231 -19.95 0.71 -0.60
C TYR A 231 -19.69 -0.44 0.38
N ARG A 232 -18.67 -0.33 1.25
CA ARG A 232 -18.31 -1.40 2.18
C ARG A 232 -18.62 -1.00 3.61
N SER A 233 -19.62 -1.63 4.19
CA SER A 233 -19.98 -1.50 5.59
C SER A 233 -19.53 -2.71 6.40
N ASN A 234 -19.50 -2.58 7.72
CA ASN A 234 -19.17 -3.64 8.67
C ASN A 234 -17.77 -4.27 8.53
N VAL A 235 -16.83 -3.55 7.92
CA VAL A 235 -15.46 -4.06 7.65
C VAL A 235 -14.78 -4.56 8.92
N GLY A 236 -14.83 -3.77 9.99
CA GLY A 236 -14.25 -4.14 11.27
C GLY A 236 -14.94 -5.31 11.97
N GLU A 237 -16.19 -5.64 11.59
CA GLU A 237 -16.86 -6.85 12.07
C GLU A 237 -16.36 -8.08 11.31
N THR A 238 -16.30 -7.99 9.99
CA THR A 238 -15.75 -9.05 9.12
C THR A 238 -14.32 -9.43 9.52
N ILE A 239 -13.50 -8.43 9.85
CA ILE A 239 -12.15 -8.64 10.38
C ILE A 239 -12.19 -9.39 11.72
N ALA A 240 -13.02 -8.93 12.66
CA ALA A 240 -13.12 -9.55 13.98
C ALA A 240 -13.60 -11.01 13.90
N GLU A 241 -14.58 -11.29 13.06
CA GLU A 241 -15.06 -12.65 12.78
C GLU A 241 -13.95 -13.53 12.19
N ALA A 242 -13.20 -13.00 11.21
CA ALA A 242 -12.10 -13.73 10.60
C ALA A 242 -11.00 -14.02 11.62
N LEU A 243 -10.60 -13.06 12.46
CA LEU A 243 -9.59 -13.28 13.49
C LEU A 243 -10.06 -14.27 14.56
N LEU A 244 -11.32 -14.19 14.99
CA LEU A 244 -11.84 -14.97 16.12
C LEU A 244 -12.47 -16.32 15.74
N LEU A 245 -12.44 -16.73 14.47
CA LEU A 245 -13.13 -17.93 13.96
C LEU A 245 -12.93 -19.19 14.83
N ASP A 246 -11.68 -19.46 15.25
CA ASP A 246 -11.32 -20.63 16.08
C ASP A 246 -10.89 -20.25 17.50
N TYR A 247 -11.14 -19.02 17.95
CA TYR A 247 -10.59 -18.51 19.20
C TYR A 247 -10.98 -19.37 20.43
N LYS A 248 -12.20 -19.92 20.42
CA LYS A 248 -12.73 -20.77 21.49
C LYS A 248 -12.03 -22.12 21.62
N LEU A 249 -11.31 -22.57 20.59
CA LEU A 249 -10.62 -23.86 20.57
C LEU A 249 -9.20 -23.78 21.15
N GLN A 250 -8.87 -22.68 21.85
CA GLN A 250 -7.54 -22.35 22.36
C GLN A 250 -6.48 -22.30 21.25
N PHE A 251 -6.20 -21.09 20.76
CA PHE A 251 -5.14 -20.86 19.79
C PHE A 251 -3.78 -21.23 20.42
N LYS A 252 -3.12 -22.27 19.88
CA LYS A 252 -1.77 -22.73 20.25
C LYS A 252 -0.69 -22.18 19.31
N GLY A 253 -0.78 -20.91 18.94
CA GLY A 253 0.23 -20.26 18.10
C GLY A 253 1.05 -19.25 18.88
N ASP A 254 1.67 -18.32 18.14
CA ASP A 254 2.55 -17.29 18.69
C ASP A 254 1.91 -16.46 19.83
N GLU A 255 2.71 -16.10 20.83
CA GLU A 255 2.28 -15.37 22.02
C GLU A 255 1.77 -13.96 21.67
N ARG A 256 2.42 -13.27 20.72
CA ARG A 256 2.00 -11.93 20.30
C ARG A 256 0.67 -11.99 19.55
N ALA A 257 0.51 -12.98 18.68
CA ALA A 257 -0.75 -13.25 18.01
C ALA A 257 -1.86 -13.57 19.03
N ALA A 258 -1.60 -14.42 20.03
CA ALA A 258 -2.55 -14.75 21.08
C ALA A 258 -2.99 -13.51 21.89
N LYS A 259 -2.04 -12.66 22.29
CA LYS A 259 -2.33 -11.38 22.98
C LYS A 259 -3.19 -10.46 22.13
N THR A 260 -2.91 -10.40 20.83
CA THR A 260 -3.68 -9.61 19.86
C THR A 260 -5.10 -10.14 19.70
N LEU A 261 -5.29 -11.46 19.61
CA LEU A 261 -6.61 -12.08 19.55
C LEU A 261 -7.43 -11.84 20.83
N GLN A 262 -6.79 -11.92 22.00
CA GLN A 262 -7.42 -11.59 23.27
C GLN A 262 -7.84 -10.11 23.32
N GLU A 263 -7.03 -9.19 22.81
CA GLU A 263 -7.40 -7.78 22.66
C GLU A 263 -8.66 -7.64 21.78
N VAL A 264 -8.68 -8.25 20.59
CA VAL A 264 -9.84 -8.21 19.69
C VAL A 264 -11.08 -8.77 20.36
N TRP A 265 -10.97 -9.91 21.05
CA TRP A 265 -12.08 -10.51 21.81
C TRP A 265 -12.61 -9.56 22.89
N SER A 266 -11.72 -8.98 23.69
CA SER A 266 -12.07 -8.04 24.75
C SER A 266 -12.82 -6.83 24.20
N LEU A 267 -12.37 -6.28 23.07
CA LEU A 267 -12.92 -5.07 22.46
C LEU A 267 -14.26 -5.35 21.77
N LYS A 268 -14.33 -6.43 20.97
CA LYS A 268 -15.45 -6.72 20.07
C LYS A 268 -16.56 -7.55 20.70
N VAL A 269 -16.24 -8.38 21.69
CA VAL A 269 -17.20 -9.27 22.33
C VAL A 269 -17.46 -8.81 23.76
N GLY A 270 -16.43 -8.80 24.61
CA GLY A 270 -16.56 -8.51 26.05
C GLY A 270 -17.10 -7.12 26.33
N ARG A 271 -16.37 -6.08 25.89
CA ARG A 271 -16.72 -4.67 26.11
C ARG A 271 -18.05 -4.30 25.46
N ARG A 272 -18.30 -4.74 24.22
CA ARG A 272 -19.59 -4.51 23.56
C ARG A 272 -20.77 -5.10 24.34
N LYS A 273 -20.64 -6.33 24.84
CA LYS A 273 -21.70 -6.96 25.66
C LYS A 273 -21.94 -6.18 26.95
N LYS A 274 -20.86 -5.78 27.65
CA LYS A 274 -20.93 -4.99 28.88
C LYS A 274 -21.53 -3.60 28.66
N GLU A 275 -21.15 -2.91 27.58
CA GLU A 275 -21.64 -1.57 27.28
C GLU A 275 -23.10 -1.55 26.81
N ARG A 276 -23.58 -2.62 26.15
CA ARG A 276 -24.99 -2.77 25.77
C ARG A 276 -25.94 -2.82 26.97
N THR A 277 -25.50 -3.34 28.11
CA THR A 277 -26.32 -3.44 29.34
C THR A 277 -26.19 -2.22 30.26
N MET A 278 -25.33 -1.24 29.94
CA MET A 278 -25.15 -0.03 30.75
C MET A 278 -26.16 1.06 30.38
N SER A 279 -26.59 1.86 31.37
CA SER A 279 -27.44 3.01 31.15
C SER A 279 -26.72 4.10 30.33
N LYS A 280 -27.50 4.95 29.65
CA LYS A 280 -26.95 6.07 28.87
C LYS A 280 -26.18 7.07 29.73
N GLU A 281 -26.63 7.29 30.97
CA GLU A 281 -26.01 8.16 31.98
C GLU A 281 -24.64 7.62 32.39
N ARG A 282 -24.56 6.34 32.77
CA ARG A 282 -23.30 5.70 33.15
C ARG A 282 -22.27 5.71 32.02
N LEU A 283 -22.72 5.59 30.77
CA LEU A 283 -21.86 5.75 29.60
C LEU A 283 -21.32 7.19 29.49
N GLU A 284 -22.14 8.20 29.75
CA GLU A 284 -21.70 9.60 29.74
C GLU A 284 -20.75 9.91 30.90
N GLU A 285 -21.01 9.41 32.11
CA GLU A 285 -20.10 9.51 33.27
C GLU A 285 -18.72 8.95 32.94
N ARG A 286 -18.66 7.76 32.31
CA ARG A 286 -17.40 7.16 31.88
C ARG A 286 -16.68 7.97 30.81
N LYS A 287 -17.42 8.64 29.92
CA LYS A 287 -16.82 9.55 28.94
C LYS A 287 -16.23 10.77 29.64
N VAL A 288 -16.93 11.38 30.59
CA VAL A 288 -16.42 12.51 31.39
C VAL A 288 -15.15 12.09 32.13
N LEU A 289 -15.18 10.93 32.81
CA LEU A 289 -14.00 10.38 33.49
C LEU A 289 -12.82 10.17 32.54
N ALA A 290 -13.05 9.58 31.36
CA ALA A 290 -12.01 9.41 30.36
C ALA A 290 -11.42 10.76 29.89
N MET A 291 -12.23 11.81 29.80
CA MET A 291 -11.77 13.16 29.44
C MET A 291 -10.98 13.85 30.55
N LEU A 292 -11.28 13.57 31.82
CA LEU A 292 -10.47 14.01 32.95
C LEU A 292 -9.10 13.32 32.96
N ILE A 293 -9.07 11.98 32.78
CA ILE A 293 -7.81 11.23 32.65
C ILE A 293 -7.00 11.75 31.47
N LYS A 294 -7.65 12.08 30.34
CA LYS A 294 -6.98 12.71 29.19
C LYS A 294 -6.30 14.03 29.56
N GLN A 295 -6.97 14.89 30.32
CA GLN A 295 -6.38 16.17 30.75
C GLN A 295 -5.18 15.94 31.65
N GLN A 296 -5.25 14.96 32.55
CA GLN A 296 -4.12 14.56 33.39
C GLN A 296 -2.94 14.03 32.54
N ALA A 297 -3.21 13.14 31.58
CA ALA A 297 -2.20 12.64 30.64
C ALA A 297 -1.52 13.78 29.87
N LYS A 298 -2.30 14.79 29.44
CA LYS A 298 -1.75 15.96 28.77
C LYS A 298 -0.82 16.77 29.67
N ARG A 299 -1.09 16.86 30.97
CA ARG A 299 -0.18 17.53 31.92
C ARG A 299 1.13 16.78 32.04
N PHE A 300 1.10 15.47 32.21
CA PHE A 300 2.31 14.62 32.22
C PHE A 300 3.13 14.82 30.94
N PHE A 301 2.48 14.79 29.78
CA PHE A 301 3.14 15.03 28.50
C PHE A 301 3.83 16.40 28.42
N LEU A 302 3.17 17.46 28.90
CA LEU A 302 3.74 18.82 28.89
C LEU A 302 4.92 18.99 29.86
N VAL A 303 4.96 18.22 30.95
CA VAL A 303 6.06 18.22 31.92
C VAL A 303 7.24 17.36 31.46
N GLY A 304 7.06 16.57 30.39
CA GLY A 304 8.09 15.68 29.83
C GLY A 304 8.01 14.23 30.34
N GLU A 305 7.06 13.92 31.21
CA GLU A 305 6.75 12.56 31.70
C GLU A 305 5.91 11.80 30.65
N VAL A 306 6.56 11.47 29.52
CA VAL A 306 5.87 10.95 28.33
C VAL A 306 5.39 9.51 28.52
N GLU A 307 6.11 8.68 29.28
CA GLU A 307 5.73 7.30 29.54
C GLU A 307 4.48 7.23 30.44
N GLU A 308 4.44 8.05 31.49
CA GLU A 308 3.30 8.23 32.37
C GLU A 308 2.09 8.76 31.60
N ALA A 309 2.30 9.73 30.72
CA ALA A 309 1.27 10.23 29.81
C ALA A 309 0.72 9.09 28.93
N MET A 310 1.58 8.25 28.36
CA MET A 310 1.18 7.11 27.53
C MET A 310 0.32 6.11 28.31
N VAL A 311 0.71 5.78 29.54
CA VAL A 311 -0.08 4.91 30.44
C VAL A 311 -1.44 5.52 30.72
N LYS A 312 -1.49 6.82 31.05
CA LYS A 312 -2.74 7.54 31.31
C LYS A 312 -3.64 7.63 30.09
N TYR A 313 -3.10 7.84 28.89
CA TYR A 313 -3.89 7.74 27.66
C TYR A 313 -4.45 6.33 27.42
N GLY A 314 -3.70 5.28 27.78
CA GLY A 314 -4.17 3.90 27.80
C GLY A 314 -5.34 3.69 28.76
N GLU A 315 -5.23 4.15 30.01
CA GLU A 315 -6.32 4.12 31.01
C GLU A 315 -7.57 4.86 30.51
N ALA A 316 -7.39 6.02 29.86
CA ALA A 316 -8.47 6.78 29.27
C ALA A 316 -9.19 6.00 28.16
N LEU A 317 -8.46 5.25 27.31
CA LEU A 317 -9.04 4.40 26.25
C LEU A 317 -9.84 3.21 26.79
N GLU A 318 -9.39 2.63 27.91
CA GLU A 318 -10.13 1.55 28.59
C GLU A 318 -11.38 2.08 29.30
N THR A 319 -11.31 3.30 29.81
CA THR A 319 -12.43 3.96 30.46
C THR A 319 -13.48 4.42 29.45
N CYS A 320 -13.04 5.01 28.32
CA CYS A 320 -13.88 5.63 27.30
C CYS A 320 -14.76 4.60 26.58
N PRO A 321 -16.09 4.73 26.60
CA PRO A 321 -16.98 3.79 25.92
C PRO A 321 -16.85 3.79 24.40
N LEU A 322 -17.10 2.63 23.77
CA LEU A 322 -16.89 2.39 22.33
C LEU A 322 -17.79 3.26 21.42
N ARG A 323 -18.94 3.72 21.93
CA ARG A 323 -19.84 4.61 21.17
C ARG A 323 -19.22 5.99 20.91
N PHE A 324 -18.32 6.45 21.77
CA PHE A 324 -17.70 7.78 21.73
C PHE A 324 -16.45 7.78 20.85
N ARG A 325 -16.66 7.55 19.55
CA ARG A 325 -15.57 7.38 18.58
C ARG A 325 -14.69 8.62 18.44
N LYS A 326 -15.27 9.82 18.60
CA LYS A 326 -14.54 11.09 18.48
C LYS A 326 -13.51 11.23 19.59
N GLU A 327 -13.91 10.93 20.81
CA GLU A 327 -13.08 10.97 22.01
C GLU A 327 -11.99 9.90 21.91
N ARG A 328 -12.36 8.65 21.56
CA ARG A 328 -11.39 7.56 21.32
C ARG A 328 -10.37 7.90 20.24
N MET A 329 -10.79 8.50 19.13
CA MET A 329 -9.89 8.94 18.06
C MET A 329 -8.85 9.94 18.58
N CYS A 330 -9.28 10.92 19.37
CA CYS A 330 -8.35 11.87 19.96
C CYS A 330 -7.38 11.20 20.94
N LEU A 331 -7.86 10.25 21.76
CA LEU A 331 -7.00 9.50 22.70
C LEU A 331 -5.94 8.67 21.98
N TYR A 332 -6.31 7.92 20.94
CA TYR A 332 -5.34 7.21 20.10
C TYR A 332 -4.36 8.18 19.43
N GLY A 333 -4.85 9.31 18.90
CA GLY A 333 -4.00 10.31 18.27
C GLY A 333 -3.00 10.97 19.21
N ASP A 334 -3.38 11.19 20.47
CA ASP A 334 -2.50 11.75 21.50
C ASP A 334 -1.51 10.68 22.01
N ARG A 335 -1.94 9.42 22.21
CA ARG A 335 -1.05 8.32 22.58
C ARG A 335 -0.02 7.98 21.49
N ALA A 336 -0.40 8.11 20.23
CA ALA A 336 0.52 7.99 19.09
C ALA A 336 1.65 9.03 19.15
N GLU A 337 1.36 10.23 19.65
CA GLU A 337 2.37 11.29 19.83
C GLU A 337 3.36 10.93 20.93
N CYS A 338 2.87 10.42 22.07
CA CYS A 338 3.75 9.89 23.13
C CYS A 338 4.69 8.79 22.59
N ARG A 339 4.13 7.80 21.87
CA ARG A 339 4.90 6.70 21.29
C ARG A 339 5.94 7.18 20.29
N TRP A 340 5.59 8.18 19.47
CA TRP A 340 6.54 8.80 18.55
C TRP A 340 7.72 9.45 19.29
N VAL A 341 7.45 10.19 20.37
CA VAL A 341 8.48 10.87 21.18
C VAL A 341 9.40 9.86 21.88
N VAL A 342 8.86 8.75 22.38
CA VAL A 342 9.64 7.67 23.01
C VAL A 342 10.40 6.81 21.98
N GLY A 343 10.11 6.96 20.69
CA GLY A 343 10.77 6.21 19.61
C GLY A 343 10.08 4.89 19.23
N ASP A 344 8.92 4.56 19.80
CA ASP A 344 8.07 3.44 19.39
C ASP A 344 7.33 3.76 18.08
N VAL A 345 8.05 3.60 16.96
CA VAL A 345 7.52 3.90 15.61
C VAL A 345 6.34 2.98 15.25
N GLU A 346 6.41 1.69 15.56
CA GLU A 346 5.32 0.75 15.25
C GLU A 346 4.06 1.06 16.02
N GLY A 347 4.18 1.30 17.33
CA GLY A 347 3.05 1.64 18.15
C GLY A 347 2.46 3.01 17.76
N ALA A 348 3.27 3.96 17.29
CA ALA A 348 2.78 5.23 16.75
C ALA A 348 1.98 5.05 15.45
N ILE A 349 2.43 4.18 14.54
CA ILE A 349 1.69 3.81 13.31
C ILE A 349 0.38 3.11 13.67
N SER A 350 0.42 2.16 14.61
CA SER A 350 -0.75 1.41 15.08
C SER A 350 -1.82 2.33 15.67
N ASP A 351 -1.44 3.19 16.62
CA ASP A 351 -2.38 4.14 17.23
C ASP A 351 -2.90 5.17 16.23
N SER A 352 -2.05 5.66 15.32
CA SER A 352 -2.49 6.58 14.27
C SER A 352 -3.48 5.90 13.32
N THR A 353 -3.26 4.63 12.98
CA THR A 353 -4.18 3.83 12.16
C THR A 353 -5.51 3.64 12.87
N ARG A 354 -5.51 3.29 14.16
CA ARG A 354 -6.74 3.18 14.97
C ARG A 354 -7.51 4.51 15.06
N ALA A 355 -6.81 5.62 15.23
CA ALA A 355 -7.41 6.95 15.20
C ALA A 355 -8.08 7.23 13.84
N ILE A 356 -7.40 6.94 12.73
CA ILE A 356 -7.94 7.12 11.37
C ILE A 356 -9.16 6.20 11.15
N SER A 357 -9.09 4.93 11.56
CA SER A 357 -10.18 3.95 11.51
C SER A 357 -11.45 4.41 12.24
N LEU A 358 -11.29 5.21 13.30
CA LEU A 358 -12.40 5.76 14.07
C LEU A 358 -13.08 6.96 13.41
N SER A 359 -12.35 7.70 12.58
CA SER A 359 -12.89 8.84 11.83
C SER A 359 -13.95 8.35 10.83
N ALA A 360 -15.17 8.91 10.90
CA ALA A 360 -16.21 8.50 9.96
C ALA A 360 -15.98 9.17 8.60
N ALA A 361 -15.95 8.38 7.53
CA ALA A 361 -16.07 8.86 6.17
C ALA A 361 -17.33 9.74 6.09
N GLY A 362 -17.15 11.02 5.78
CA GLY A 362 -18.25 12.00 5.68
C GLY A 362 -18.52 12.87 6.90
N THR A 363 -17.91 12.65 8.07
CA THR A 363 -18.02 13.63 9.17
C THR A 363 -17.09 14.81 8.96
N THR A 364 -17.66 15.88 8.41
CA THR A 364 -17.05 17.19 8.12
C THR A 364 -16.63 17.97 9.36
N GLY A 365 -16.98 17.53 10.58
CA GLY A 365 -16.81 18.30 11.81
C GLY A 365 -15.51 18.06 12.60
N ASN A 366 -14.70 17.05 12.30
CA ASN A 366 -13.46 16.80 13.07
C ASN A 366 -12.28 16.30 12.22
N CYS A 367 -12.00 17.04 11.15
CA CYS A 367 -10.87 16.82 10.26
C CYS A 367 -9.49 16.98 10.96
N HIS A 368 -9.42 17.71 12.09
CA HIS A 368 -8.14 18.01 12.76
C HIS A 368 -7.48 16.79 13.39
N GLY A 369 -8.25 15.96 14.12
CA GLY A 369 -7.71 14.74 14.74
C GLY A 369 -7.22 13.75 13.70
N ARG A 370 -8.03 13.52 12.66
CA ARG A 370 -7.68 12.65 11.53
C ARG A 370 -6.43 13.14 10.79
N ASN A 371 -6.34 14.42 10.43
CA ASN A 371 -5.18 14.97 9.72
C ASN A 371 -3.90 14.86 10.56
N ARG A 372 -3.96 15.14 11.88
CA ARG A 372 -2.78 14.95 12.75
C ARG A 372 -2.33 13.49 12.79
N SER A 373 -3.27 12.55 12.88
CA SER A 373 -2.94 11.12 12.82
C SER A 373 -2.38 10.69 11.46
N LEU A 374 -2.89 11.21 10.34
CA LEU A 374 -2.31 10.99 9.01
C LEU A 374 -0.86 11.47 8.94
N TRP A 375 -0.60 12.69 9.43
CA TRP A 375 0.76 13.24 9.44
C TRP A 375 1.73 12.44 10.31
N ARG A 376 1.31 12.03 11.52
CA ARG A 376 2.16 11.19 12.38
C ARG A 376 2.42 9.82 11.76
N ARG A 377 1.42 9.21 11.13
CA ARG A 377 1.57 7.92 10.44
C ARG A 377 2.48 8.04 9.21
N ALA A 378 2.38 9.12 8.45
CA ALA A 378 3.31 9.42 7.35
C ALA A 378 4.77 9.46 7.84
N LYS A 379 5.04 10.19 8.93
CA LYS A 379 6.38 10.22 9.55
C LYS A 379 6.84 8.85 10.05
N GLY A 380 5.92 8.05 10.59
CA GLY A 380 6.18 6.66 10.95
C GLY A 380 6.61 5.82 9.74
N TYR A 381 5.86 5.90 8.64
CA TYR A 381 6.18 5.20 7.40
C TYR A 381 7.50 5.67 6.78
N GLU A 382 7.82 6.96 6.85
CA GLU A 382 9.12 7.49 6.43
C GLU A 382 10.26 6.80 7.21
N ARG A 383 10.17 6.73 8.54
CA ARG A 383 11.19 6.06 9.37
C ARG A 383 11.34 4.56 9.07
N LYS A 384 10.29 3.91 8.56
CA LYS A 384 10.35 2.51 8.12
C LYS A 384 10.83 2.31 6.68
N GLY A 385 11.07 3.37 5.92
CA GLY A 385 11.35 3.26 4.48
C GLY A 385 10.12 2.84 3.65
N MET A 386 8.92 2.99 4.19
CA MET A 386 7.65 2.67 3.51
C MET A 386 7.19 3.86 2.67
N ALA A 387 7.93 4.15 1.60
CA ALA A 387 7.78 5.38 0.84
C ALA A 387 6.40 5.52 0.17
N LYS A 388 5.84 4.41 -0.34
CA LYS A 388 4.50 4.36 -0.93
C LYS A 388 3.43 4.78 0.08
N GLU A 389 3.41 4.13 1.23
CA GLU A 389 2.41 4.36 2.28
C GLU A 389 2.56 5.77 2.86
N CYS A 390 3.80 6.26 3.01
CA CYS A 390 4.09 7.62 3.40
C CYS A 390 3.52 8.64 2.41
N LEU A 391 3.73 8.44 1.10
CA LEU A 391 3.21 9.35 0.07
C LEU A 391 1.68 9.44 0.12
N MET A 392 1.00 8.30 0.23
CA MET A 392 -0.47 8.26 0.29
C MET A 392 -1.01 9.01 1.51
N ASP A 393 -0.39 8.84 2.67
CA ASP A 393 -0.76 9.58 3.88
C ASP A 393 -0.51 11.09 3.72
N CYS A 394 0.59 11.49 3.09
CA CYS A 394 0.89 12.89 2.82
C CYS A 394 -0.12 13.54 1.86
N ILE A 395 -0.47 12.85 0.76
CA ILE A 395 -1.49 13.32 -0.19
C ILE A 395 -2.83 13.52 0.54
N MET A 396 -3.23 12.56 1.38
CA MET A 396 -4.46 12.65 2.17
C MET A 396 -4.41 13.75 3.23
N TYR A 397 -3.25 13.95 3.86
CA TYR A 397 -3.02 15.04 4.81
C TYR A 397 -3.18 16.41 4.14
N VAL A 398 -2.47 16.65 3.03
CA VAL A 398 -2.54 17.92 2.27
C VAL A 398 -3.94 18.16 1.74
N SER A 399 -4.58 17.13 1.17
CA SER A 399 -5.99 17.21 0.76
C SER A 399 -6.91 17.61 1.90
N GLY A 400 -6.64 17.12 3.12
CA GLY A 400 -7.34 17.52 4.33
C GLY A 400 -7.10 18.97 4.72
N CYS A 401 -5.86 19.46 4.63
CA CYS A 401 -5.50 20.86 4.91
C CYS A 401 -6.24 21.81 3.96
N VAL A 402 -6.17 21.56 2.65
CA VAL A 402 -6.85 22.37 1.62
C VAL A 402 -8.37 22.43 1.86
N ARG A 403 -8.98 21.32 2.28
CA ARG A 403 -10.43 21.28 2.61
C ARG A 403 -10.78 22.12 3.84
N MET A 404 -9.89 22.22 4.83
CA MET A 404 -10.09 23.08 6.00
C MET A 404 -9.95 24.57 5.63
N GLU A 405 -9.01 24.88 4.76
CA GLU A 405 -8.69 26.25 4.34
C GLU A 405 -9.79 26.90 3.52
N ARG A 406 -10.46 26.15 2.62
CA ARG A 406 -11.66 26.62 1.91
C ARG A 406 -12.75 27.15 2.87
N ARG A 407 -12.70 26.77 4.15
CA ARG A 407 -13.64 27.26 5.18
C ARG A 407 -13.13 28.46 5.98
N ARG A 408 -11.85 28.79 5.93
CA ARG A 408 -11.21 29.79 6.81
C ARG A 408 -10.52 30.94 6.07
N GLY A 409 -10.41 30.90 4.74
CA GLY A 409 -9.92 32.05 3.94
C GLY A 409 -8.45 32.38 4.19
N GLY A 410 -7.54 31.63 3.56
CA GLY A 410 -6.09 31.80 3.65
C GLY A 410 -5.42 30.46 3.95
N GLY A 411 -4.68 29.90 2.98
CA GLY A 411 -4.15 28.54 3.06
C GLY A 411 -2.65 28.48 2.82
N VAL A 412 -1.92 27.90 3.77
CA VAL A 412 -0.49 27.60 3.66
C VAL A 412 -0.33 26.12 3.96
N ILE A 413 -0.08 25.34 2.90
CA ILE A 413 0.32 23.94 3.06
C ILE A 413 1.65 23.96 3.83
N PRO A 414 1.78 23.23 4.95
CA PRO A 414 3.03 23.20 5.71
C PRO A 414 4.20 22.81 4.81
N TYR A 415 5.28 23.60 4.83
CA TYR A 415 6.44 23.39 3.98
C TYR A 415 7.05 21.99 4.16
N ASP A 416 7.11 21.51 5.40
CA ASP A 416 7.57 20.15 5.70
C ASP A 416 6.76 19.06 5.00
N ALA A 417 5.45 19.26 4.85
CA ALA A 417 4.59 18.32 4.14
C ALA A 417 4.90 18.30 2.64
N VAL A 418 5.15 19.46 2.04
CA VAL A 418 5.56 19.57 0.63
C VAL A 418 6.92 18.92 0.40
N ARG A 419 7.90 19.20 1.27
CA ARG A 419 9.24 18.60 1.20
C ARG A 419 9.19 17.07 1.32
N LEU A 420 8.43 16.56 2.29
CA LEU A 420 8.27 15.12 2.49
C LEU A 420 7.56 14.48 1.28
N MET A 421 6.51 15.10 0.75
CA MET A 421 5.84 14.63 -0.47
C MET A 421 6.79 14.55 -1.64
N SER A 422 7.60 15.58 -1.89
CA SER A 422 8.58 15.58 -2.98
C SER A 422 9.56 14.42 -2.83
N LYS A 423 10.15 14.26 -1.63
CA LYS A 423 11.06 13.15 -1.32
C LYS A 423 10.42 11.78 -1.57
N MET A 424 9.16 11.60 -1.16
CA MET A 424 8.45 10.34 -1.36
C MET A 424 8.02 10.13 -2.81
N MET A 425 7.69 11.19 -3.56
CA MET A 425 7.43 11.09 -5.01
C MET A 425 8.67 10.59 -5.75
N ASP A 426 9.86 11.10 -5.43
CA ASP A 426 11.11 10.64 -6.03
C ASP A 426 11.42 9.18 -5.67
N ALA A 427 11.26 8.82 -4.39
CA ALA A 427 11.52 7.47 -3.90
C ALA A 427 10.55 6.41 -4.46
N THR A 428 9.34 6.84 -4.82
CA THR A 428 8.29 5.95 -5.33
C THR A 428 8.04 6.08 -6.83
N TRP A 429 8.88 6.85 -7.50
CA TRP A 429 8.86 7.03 -8.95
C TRP A 429 8.95 5.67 -9.65
N LEU A 430 8.15 5.48 -10.70
CA LEU A 430 8.04 4.20 -11.41
C LEU A 430 9.39 3.68 -11.92
N PHE A 431 10.30 4.60 -12.28
CA PHE A 431 11.63 4.27 -12.78
C PHE A 431 12.73 4.34 -11.73
N ALA A 432 12.41 4.54 -10.44
CA ALA A 432 13.41 4.71 -9.39
C ALA A 432 14.41 3.54 -9.32
N ALA A 433 13.93 2.30 -9.38
CA ALA A 433 14.78 1.11 -9.36
C ALA A 433 15.70 1.03 -10.60
N ALA A 434 15.15 1.24 -11.79
CA ALA A 434 15.91 1.23 -13.04
C ALA A 434 16.98 2.34 -13.07
N ALA A 435 16.65 3.53 -12.56
CA ALA A 435 17.56 4.65 -12.44
C ALA A 435 18.70 4.38 -11.43
N ALA A 436 18.38 3.78 -10.29
CA ALA A 436 19.39 3.38 -9.30
C ALA A 436 20.35 2.32 -9.87
N ALA A 437 19.82 1.30 -10.56
CA ALA A 437 20.63 0.27 -11.21
C ALA A 437 21.57 0.85 -12.28
N ALA A 438 21.09 1.79 -13.10
CA ALA A 438 21.92 2.47 -14.10
C ALA A 438 23.04 3.33 -13.49
N LYS A 439 22.82 3.91 -12.30
CA LYS A 439 23.86 4.63 -11.55
C LYS A 439 24.91 3.67 -10.97
N SER A 440 24.48 2.55 -10.40
CA SER A 440 25.39 1.53 -9.84
C SER A 440 26.30 0.94 -10.92
N ALA A 441 25.73 0.53 -12.06
CA ALA A 441 26.51 -0.04 -13.17
C ALA A 441 27.58 0.95 -13.68
N LYS A 442 27.32 2.26 -13.61
CA LYS A 442 28.31 3.29 -13.96
C LYS A 442 29.43 3.39 -12.93
N ALA A 443 29.12 3.27 -11.63
CA ALA A 443 30.13 3.25 -10.58
C ALA A 443 31.05 2.03 -10.74
N ASP A 444 30.47 0.86 -11.02
CA ASP A 444 31.25 -0.36 -11.28
C ASP A 444 32.11 -0.24 -12.54
N GLU A 445 31.60 0.36 -13.62
CA GLU A 445 32.39 0.60 -14.85
C GLU A 445 33.55 1.59 -14.63
N LEU A 446 33.40 2.56 -13.72
CA LEU A 446 34.48 3.47 -13.33
C LEU A 446 35.52 2.76 -12.46
N LEU A 447 35.09 1.94 -11.50
CA LEU A 447 35.99 1.15 -10.66
C LEU A 447 36.82 0.14 -11.47
N VAL A 448 36.24 -0.49 -12.50
CA VAL A 448 36.95 -1.45 -13.37
C VAL A 448 37.95 -0.76 -14.31
N LYS A 449 37.73 0.51 -14.69
CA LYS A 449 38.67 1.27 -15.54
C LYS A 449 39.86 1.84 -14.75
N ASP A 450 39.74 1.98 -13.45
CA ASP A 450 40.75 2.60 -12.60
C ASP A 450 41.65 1.59 -11.85
N ASP A 451 41.36 0.28 -11.91
CA ASP A 451 42.36 -0.78 -11.59
C ASP A 451 43.59 -0.73 -12.52
N GLU A 452 43.52 0.02 -13.63
CA GLU A 452 44.65 0.30 -14.52
C GLU A 452 45.39 1.62 -14.20
N ASN A 453 44.89 2.48 -13.31
CA ASN A 453 45.56 3.72 -12.88
C ASN A 453 45.19 4.06 -11.44
N GLY A 454 45.98 3.54 -10.51
CA GLY A 454 45.76 3.70 -9.07
C GLY A 454 45.93 5.13 -8.59
N GLU A 455 44.84 5.77 -8.20
CA GLU A 455 44.82 6.93 -7.30
C GLU A 455 43.36 7.25 -6.91
N LEU A 456 42.71 6.55 -5.96
CA LEU A 456 41.35 6.98 -5.55
C LEU A 456 40.74 6.51 -4.21
N GLU A 457 41.50 6.28 -3.14
CA GLU A 457 40.86 6.06 -1.82
C GLU A 457 40.10 7.32 -1.32
N GLU A 458 40.47 8.52 -1.79
CA GLU A 458 39.92 9.79 -1.30
C GLU A 458 38.62 10.25 -1.99
N ILE A 459 38.43 9.95 -3.29
CA ILE A 459 37.21 10.36 -4.02
C ILE A 459 36.08 9.35 -3.81
N VAL A 460 36.38 8.05 -3.68
CA VAL A 460 35.38 7.04 -3.28
C VAL A 460 34.90 7.33 -1.86
N MET A 461 35.78 7.69 -0.92
CA MET A 461 35.37 8.17 0.40
C MET A 461 34.48 9.42 0.29
N ARG A 462 34.80 10.39 -0.57
CA ARG A 462 33.98 11.62 -0.72
C ARG A 462 32.59 11.33 -1.30
N MET A 463 32.45 10.43 -2.28
CA MET A 463 31.16 10.00 -2.82
C MET A 463 30.33 9.14 -1.85
N VAL A 464 30.98 8.30 -1.06
CA VAL A 464 30.31 7.50 -0.02
C VAL A 464 29.92 8.37 1.18
N MET A 465 30.71 9.39 1.54
CA MET A 465 30.37 10.35 2.60
C MET A 465 29.24 11.30 2.18
N GLU A 466 29.12 11.67 0.91
CA GLU A 466 27.94 12.41 0.40
C GLU A 466 26.62 11.59 0.51
N THR A 467 26.71 10.26 0.63
CA THR A 467 25.55 9.41 0.95
C THR A 467 25.31 9.21 2.46
N LYS A 468 26.25 9.62 3.32
CA LYS A 468 26.16 9.49 4.80
C LYS A 468 26.11 10.83 5.56
N GLY A 469 26.30 11.97 4.89
CA GLY A 469 26.28 13.30 5.50
C GLY A 469 24.95 14.04 5.33
N VAL A 470 23.87 13.57 5.95
CA VAL A 470 22.74 14.41 6.38
C VAL A 470 22.25 13.87 7.72
N ASP A 471 23.10 13.94 8.73
CA ASP A 471 22.72 13.92 10.14
C ASP A 471 23.87 14.61 10.88
N ASP A 472 23.75 15.93 11.01
CA ASP A 472 24.25 16.73 12.14
C ASP A 472 23.83 18.18 11.91
N ASP A 473 22.64 18.53 12.44
CA ASP A 473 22.44 19.84 13.03
C ASP A 473 21.34 19.73 14.10
N ILE A 474 21.80 19.37 15.29
CA ILE A 474 21.08 19.60 16.54
C ILE A 474 21.16 21.11 16.81
N SER A 475 20.12 21.85 16.47
CA SER A 475 19.88 23.17 17.08
C SER A 475 18.67 23.07 18.02
N LEU A 476 18.97 22.82 19.29
CA LEU A 476 18.16 23.22 20.43
C LEU A 476 17.98 24.74 20.40
N SER A 477 16.82 25.23 19.95
CA SER A 477 16.29 26.54 20.36
C SER A 477 14.84 26.74 19.90
N GLY A 478 13.92 26.88 20.85
CA GLY A 478 12.58 27.42 20.59
C GLY A 478 11.49 26.74 21.42
N ILE A 479 11.28 27.26 22.63
CA ILE A 479 10.19 26.97 23.59
C ILE A 479 8.81 26.97 22.91
#